data_AF-A0A6G2KWJ8-F1
#
_entry.id   AF-A0A6G2KWJ8-F1
#
_cell.length_a   1.000
_cell.length_b   1.000
_cell.length_c   1.000
_cell.angle_alpha   90.00
_cell.angle_beta   90.00
_cell.angle_gamma   90.00
#
_symmetry.space_group_name_H-M   'P 1'
#
loop_
_entity.id
_entity.type
_entity.pdbx_description
1 polymer ?
#
loop_
_entity_poly.entity_id
_entity_poly.type
_entity_poly.pdbx_seq_one_letter_code
_entity_poly.pdbx_strand_id
1 'polypeptide(L)'
;MIPLASIKAPADLASRENIVKLLHENGLRESSLVRMLDYAIELFETMGLGKEYYGYHNIDHELAVTYIALLSACTENNSMKFTKSDIRHIYTAALFHDFDPLKIMDKPHEMSVLSFITTNKDVINMMRSADVDLDIVKMLILRTTHPWSGSTRDVAQSQIDECFESSAITRNNPERQAHYMNLGWYLSVVDRICGYALGDFAHAMVLAKMNAHALAWHPSLIVRRSVAYFEDLLNNESKMCQNVLSSIPYELRKNFFNAVLSFMHLRTKEISIQAEYTYDNLRFVPTIETMEKRNNSDFIDTLAEIFAELPQPLQFSPDSFEQSVRDPEIILNTLRLNDCRGEILGFAKGGPLENYNLDPRINDVNYALHNTVFLEPLALRMGYWGLGGGKQMRHLFVMQAHTKMFKFLTSFALRDVIQSRVDREKAEFVAKFDPERWDYYRIKL
;
A
#
# COMPACT_ATOMS: atom_id res chain seq x y z
N MET A 1 -10.24 5.36 30.41
CA MET A 1 -10.23 6.27 29.25
C MET A 1 -9.11 7.28 29.49
N ILE A 2 -7.93 7.01 28.93
CA ILE A 2 -6.76 7.90 29.01
C ILE A 2 -6.86 8.83 27.80
N PRO A 3 -6.64 10.16 27.91
CA PRO A 3 -6.76 11.05 26.78
C PRO A 3 -5.66 10.72 25.77
N LEU A 4 -6.04 10.46 24.50
CA LEU A 4 -5.09 10.45 23.39
C LEU A 4 -4.53 11.88 23.27
N ALA A 5 -3.29 12.08 23.74
CA ALA A 5 -2.48 13.17 23.23
C ALA A 5 -2.38 12.99 21.71
N SER A 6 -2.75 14.01 20.93
CA SER A 6 -2.81 13.89 19.47
C SER A 6 -1.44 13.54 18.91
N ILE A 7 -1.28 12.27 18.50
CA ILE A 7 -0.16 11.86 17.66
C ILE A 7 -0.36 12.62 16.35
N LYS A 8 0.61 13.49 16.01
CA LYS A 8 0.64 14.14 14.68
C LYS A 8 0.51 13.06 13.61
N ALA A 9 -0.25 13.32 12.55
CA ALA A 9 -0.42 12.33 11.50
C ALA A 9 0.96 11.94 10.92
N PRO A 10 1.16 10.69 10.44
CA PRO A 10 2.42 10.24 9.85
C PRO A 10 2.99 11.23 8.81
N ALA A 11 2.13 11.81 7.98
CA ALA A 11 2.46 12.82 6.98
C ALA A 11 2.96 14.16 7.57
N ASP A 12 2.53 14.54 8.77
CA ASP A 12 2.99 15.76 9.44
C ASP A 12 4.42 15.61 9.98
N LEU A 13 4.79 14.39 10.38
CA LEU A 13 6.13 14.05 10.89
C LEU A 13 7.16 14.08 9.76
N ALA A 14 6.87 13.40 8.65
CA ALA A 14 7.73 13.35 7.47
C ALA A 14 7.57 14.56 6.53
N SER A 15 7.08 15.69 7.04
CA SER A 15 6.88 16.89 6.24
C SER A 15 8.19 17.49 5.70
N ARG A 16 8.06 18.22 4.59
CA ARG A 16 9.13 19.01 3.98
C ARG A 16 9.88 19.85 5.01
N GLU A 17 9.16 20.57 5.88
CA GLU A 17 9.73 21.44 6.90
C GLU A 17 10.62 20.67 7.88
N ASN A 18 10.18 19.48 8.30
CA ASN A 18 10.94 18.65 9.24
C ASN A 18 12.18 18.04 8.60
N ILE A 19 12.11 17.64 7.32
CA ILE A 19 13.28 17.17 6.55
C ILE A 19 14.31 18.29 6.42
N VAL A 20 13.90 19.50 6.02
CA VAL A 20 14.80 20.66 5.91
C VAL A 20 15.41 21.01 7.27
N LYS A 21 14.63 20.95 8.34
CA LYS A 21 15.10 21.17 9.70
C LYS A 21 16.22 20.17 10.07
N LEU A 22 16.01 18.87 9.82
CA LEU A 22 17.01 17.84 10.10
C LEU A 22 18.31 18.07 9.31
N LEU A 23 18.22 18.43 8.03
CA LEU A 23 19.40 18.78 7.23
C LEU A 23 20.19 19.93 7.86
N HIS A 24 19.49 21.02 8.22
CA HIS A 24 20.11 22.21 8.78
C HIS A 24 20.75 22.00 10.16
N GLU A 25 20.10 21.22 11.02
CA GLU A 25 20.60 20.85 12.36
C GLU A 25 21.88 20.01 12.27
N ASN A 26 22.05 19.24 11.19
CA ASN A 26 23.24 18.42 10.93
C ASN A 26 24.29 19.13 10.06
N GLY A 27 24.13 20.43 9.85
CA GLY A 27 25.08 21.26 9.13
C GLY A 27 25.19 20.93 7.64
N LEU A 28 24.08 20.46 7.04
CA LEU A 28 23.85 20.31 5.60
C LEU A 28 22.89 21.45 5.19
N ARG A 29 23.44 22.63 4.89
CA ARG A 29 22.68 23.88 4.62
C ARG A 29 22.75 24.30 3.15
N GLU A 30 23.26 23.44 2.29
CA GLU A 30 23.40 23.66 0.87
C GLU A 30 22.01 23.84 0.24
N SER A 31 21.79 24.95 -0.47
CA SER A 31 20.50 25.24 -1.11
C SER A 31 20.12 24.24 -2.20
N SER A 32 21.08 23.47 -2.71
CA SER A 32 20.85 22.38 -3.67
C SER A 32 20.05 21.22 -3.06
N LEU A 33 20.25 20.91 -1.77
CA LEU A 33 19.50 19.84 -1.09
C LEU A 33 18.02 20.24 -0.93
N VAL A 34 17.76 21.47 -0.47
CA VAL A 34 16.38 21.97 -0.35
C VAL A 34 15.69 22.04 -1.71
N ARG A 35 16.38 22.51 -2.76
CA ARG A 35 15.84 22.51 -4.13
C ARG A 35 15.53 21.11 -4.63
N MET A 36 16.35 20.11 -4.29
CA MET A 36 16.13 18.72 -4.67
C MET A 36 14.87 18.13 -4.02
N LEU A 37 14.62 18.44 -2.74
CA LEU A 37 13.37 18.09 -2.06
C LEU A 37 12.15 18.69 -2.76
N ASP A 38 12.22 19.99 -3.06
CA ASP A 38 11.11 20.73 -3.67
C ASP A 38 10.79 20.16 -5.04
N TYR A 39 11.84 19.90 -5.82
CA TYR A 39 11.73 19.30 -7.13
C TYR A 39 11.12 17.89 -7.06
N ALA A 40 11.55 17.04 -6.12
CA ALA A 40 10.96 15.71 -5.95
C ALA A 40 9.46 15.80 -5.60
N ILE A 41 9.07 16.68 -4.69
CA ILE A 41 7.65 16.89 -4.33
C ILE A 41 6.85 17.34 -5.56
N GLU A 42 7.31 18.38 -6.27
CA GLU A 42 6.65 18.88 -7.47
C GLU A 42 6.53 17.80 -8.56
N LEU A 43 7.57 17.00 -8.72
CA LEU A 43 7.61 15.93 -9.70
C LEU A 43 6.57 14.83 -9.42
N PHE A 44 6.46 14.36 -8.17
CA PHE A 44 5.42 13.38 -7.81
C PHE A 44 4.01 13.96 -7.98
N GLU A 45 3.78 15.19 -7.52
CA GLU A 45 2.48 15.86 -7.63
C GLU A 45 2.05 16.03 -9.09
N THR A 46 2.96 16.53 -9.95
CA THR A 46 2.66 16.76 -11.38
C THR A 46 2.45 15.48 -12.18
N MET A 47 2.97 14.34 -11.71
CA MET A 47 2.75 13.03 -12.32
C MET A 47 1.54 12.29 -11.76
N GLY A 48 0.75 12.91 -10.88
CA GLY A 48 -0.41 12.26 -10.26
C GLY A 48 -0.04 11.19 -9.23
N LEU A 49 1.18 11.27 -8.69
CA LEU A 49 1.71 10.42 -7.60
C LEU A 49 1.83 11.20 -6.28
N GLY A 50 1.13 12.33 -6.21
CA GLY A 50 1.04 13.18 -5.03
C GLY A 50 0.22 12.55 -3.90
N LYS A 51 -0.17 13.37 -2.92
CA LYS A 51 -0.87 12.90 -1.70
C LYS A 51 -2.21 12.23 -1.95
N GLU A 52 -2.89 12.63 -3.02
CA GLU A 52 -4.20 12.06 -3.40
C GLU A 52 -4.06 10.70 -4.11
N TYR A 53 -2.84 10.27 -4.44
CA TYR A 53 -2.60 8.97 -5.05
C TYR A 53 -2.63 7.84 -4.03
N TYR A 54 -3.51 6.86 -4.26
CA TYR A 54 -3.73 5.72 -3.35
C TYR A 54 -2.61 4.66 -3.40
N GLY A 55 -1.79 4.60 -4.44
CA GLY A 55 -0.72 3.58 -4.51
C GLY A 55 0.33 3.76 -3.43
N TYR A 56 1.03 2.68 -3.07
CA TYR A 56 1.98 2.68 -1.96
C TYR A 56 3.17 3.61 -2.24
N HIS A 57 3.64 3.60 -3.49
CA HIS A 57 4.82 4.34 -3.92
C HIS A 57 4.42 5.74 -4.40
N ASN A 58 4.08 6.59 -3.44
CA ASN A 58 3.63 7.97 -3.59
C ASN A 58 4.56 8.96 -2.85
N ILE A 59 4.29 10.26 -2.93
CA ILE A 59 5.16 11.27 -2.30
C ILE A 59 5.26 11.11 -0.77
N ASP A 60 4.19 10.70 -0.09
CA ASP A 60 4.22 10.52 1.37
C ASP A 60 5.18 9.37 1.76
N HIS A 61 5.26 8.32 0.93
CA HIS A 61 6.24 7.26 1.11
C HIS A 61 7.68 7.77 0.94
N GLU A 62 8.02 8.47 -0.16
CA GLU A 62 9.38 8.99 -0.37
C GLU A 62 9.83 9.91 0.77
N LEU A 63 8.92 10.78 1.22
CA LEU A 63 9.19 11.69 2.33
C LEU A 63 9.37 10.92 3.65
N ALA A 64 8.59 9.86 3.89
CA ALA A 64 8.74 8.98 5.04
C ALA A 64 10.11 8.28 5.07
N VAL A 65 10.52 7.68 3.94
CA VAL A 65 11.84 7.03 3.80
C VAL A 65 12.95 8.04 4.04
N THR A 66 12.87 9.20 3.38
CA THR A 66 13.86 10.28 3.50
C THR A 66 13.96 10.81 4.93
N TYR A 67 12.82 11.06 5.58
CA TYR A 67 12.78 11.56 6.95
C TYR A 67 13.39 10.56 7.93
N ILE A 68 13.00 9.29 7.87
CA ILE A 68 13.53 8.26 8.78
C ILE A 68 15.01 7.98 8.49
N ALA A 69 15.46 7.99 7.23
CA ALA A 69 16.86 7.85 6.87
C ALA A 69 17.71 8.97 7.48
N LEU A 70 17.27 10.23 7.36
CA LEU A 70 17.96 11.35 7.99
C LEU A 70 17.95 11.25 9.51
N LEU A 71 16.79 11.00 10.11
CA LEU A 71 16.61 10.93 11.55
C LEU A 71 17.50 9.85 12.19
N SER A 72 17.59 8.69 11.52
CA SER A 72 18.39 7.55 11.94
C SER A 72 19.89 7.76 11.67
N ALA A 73 20.29 8.33 10.54
CA ALA A 73 21.69 8.53 10.19
C ALA A 73 22.36 9.67 10.98
N CYS A 74 21.58 10.68 11.36
CA CYS A 74 22.08 11.89 12.01
C CYS A 74 22.18 11.81 13.55
N THR A 75 21.80 10.69 14.14
CA THR A 75 21.88 10.50 15.61
C THR A 75 23.19 9.85 16.04
N GLU A 76 23.69 10.22 17.21
CA GLU A 76 24.89 9.61 17.80
C GLU A 76 24.67 8.14 18.20
N ASN A 77 23.42 7.70 18.36
CA ASN A 77 23.07 6.33 18.72
C ASN A 77 23.24 5.33 17.56
N ASN A 78 23.51 5.81 16.35
CA ASN A 78 23.69 4.93 15.20
C ASN A 78 25.14 4.43 15.11
N SER A 79 25.30 3.11 15.08
CA SER A 79 26.63 2.48 15.09
C SER A 79 27.42 2.63 13.79
N MET A 80 26.77 3.02 12.68
CA MET A 80 27.38 3.07 11.35
C MET A 80 28.26 4.31 11.07
N LYS A 81 28.33 5.28 12.00
CA LYS A 81 29.18 6.50 11.91
C LYS A 81 29.16 7.17 10.54
N PHE A 82 28.01 7.76 10.19
CA PHE A 82 27.83 8.43 8.90
C PHE A 82 28.68 9.71 8.80
N THR A 83 29.34 9.88 7.67
CA THR A 83 29.93 11.17 7.28
C THR A 83 28.86 12.06 6.64
N LYS A 84 29.12 13.37 6.54
CA LYS A 84 28.24 14.28 5.80
C LYS A 84 28.07 13.86 4.34
N SER A 85 29.13 13.35 3.71
CA SER A 85 29.05 12.82 2.34
C SER A 85 28.07 11.64 2.29
N ASP A 86 28.17 10.69 3.21
CA ASP A 86 27.24 9.55 3.27
C ASP A 86 25.78 10.00 3.38
N ILE A 87 25.51 10.98 4.25
CA ILE A 87 24.15 11.52 4.44
C ILE A 87 23.61 12.14 3.16
N ARG A 88 24.43 12.89 2.39
CA ARG A 88 23.98 13.48 1.11
C ARG A 88 23.61 12.41 0.08
N HIS A 89 24.39 11.34 -0.02
CA HIS A 89 24.10 10.24 -0.94
C HIS A 89 22.84 9.48 -0.53
N ILE A 90 22.69 9.16 0.76
CA ILE A 90 21.50 8.48 1.30
C ILE A 90 20.25 9.33 1.11
N TYR A 91 20.33 10.62 1.46
CA TYR A 91 19.23 11.57 1.27
C TYR A 91 18.77 11.61 -0.19
N THR A 92 19.72 11.72 -1.11
CA THR A 92 19.43 11.76 -2.54
C THR A 92 18.82 10.45 -3.02
N ALA A 93 19.38 9.31 -2.61
CA ALA A 93 18.85 8.00 -2.97
C ALA A 93 17.42 7.81 -2.42
N ALA A 94 17.18 8.14 -1.15
CA ALA A 94 15.89 8.01 -0.49
C ALA A 94 14.78 8.86 -1.13
N LEU A 95 15.12 10.00 -1.74
CA LEU A 95 14.15 10.87 -2.43
C LEU A 95 13.69 10.37 -3.80
N PHE A 96 14.50 9.51 -4.42
CA PHE A 96 14.27 9.10 -5.81
C PHE A 96 14.18 7.60 -6.00
N HIS A 97 14.39 6.78 -4.95
CA HIS A 97 14.54 5.33 -5.11
C HIS A 97 13.36 4.64 -5.76
N ASP A 98 12.16 5.18 -5.56
CA ASP A 98 10.90 4.64 -6.05
C ASP A 98 10.21 5.56 -7.08
N PHE A 99 10.92 6.59 -7.56
CA PHE A 99 10.40 7.46 -8.62
C PHE A 99 10.54 6.78 -10.00
N ASP A 100 9.51 6.03 -10.39
CA ASP A 100 9.38 5.47 -11.74
C ASP A 100 8.46 6.36 -12.60
N PRO A 101 8.98 7.14 -13.56
CA PRO A 101 8.15 8.01 -14.39
C PRO A 101 7.23 7.25 -15.37
N LEU A 102 7.47 5.96 -15.61
CA LEU A 102 6.64 5.17 -16.53
C LEU A 102 5.41 4.57 -15.84
N LYS A 103 5.46 4.36 -14.51
CA LYS A 103 4.39 3.75 -13.68
C LYS A 103 3.60 2.62 -14.38
N ILE A 104 4.32 1.70 -15.03
CA ILE A 104 3.69 0.54 -15.70
C ILE A 104 3.07 -0.40 -14.66
N MET A 105 3.67 -0.47 -13.46
CA MET A 105 3.13 -1.12 -12.27
C MET A 105 3.33 -0.20 -11.06
N ASP A 106 2.60 -0.46 -9.96
CA ASP A 106 2.68 0.42 -8.79
C ASP A 106 4.06 0.29 -8.13
N LYS A 107 4.58 -0.95 -8.07
CA LYS A 107 5.98 -1.20 -7.73
C LYS A 107 6.89 -0.62 -8.82
N PRO A 108 7.80 0.30 -8.47
CA PRO A 108 8.76 0.91 -9.40
C PRO A 108 9.62 -0.13 -10.10
N HIS A 109 9.90 0.10 -11.37
CA HIS A 109 10.92 -0.66 -12.09
C HIS A 109 12.27 0.02 -11.90
N GLU A 110 13.22 -0.65 -11.25
CA GLU A 110 14.50 -0.05 -10.83
C GLU A 110 15.24 0.59 -12.03
N MET A 111 15.22 -0.06 -13.21
CA MET A 111 15.81 0.51 -14.43
C MET A 111 15.19 1.84 -14.89
N SER A 112 13.89 2.04 -14.71
CA SER A 112 13.22 3.30 -15.08
C SER A 112 13.68 4.42 -14.15
N VAL A 113 13.80 4.12 -12.86
CA VAL A 113 14.33 5.05 -11.85
C VAL A 113 15.77 5.45 -12.20
N LEU A 114 16.64 4.48 -12.46
CA LEU A 114 18.04 4.73 -12.83
C LEU A 114 18.16 5.53 -14.13
N SER A 115 17.32 5.23 -15.12
CA SER A 115 17.27 5.96 -16.39
C SER A 115 16.88 7.42 -16.16
N PHE A 116 15.88 7.67 -15.31
CA PHE A 116 15.45 9.02 -14.96
C PHE A 116 16.57 9.84 -14.32
N ILE A 117 17.19 9.35 -13.25
CA ILE A 117 18.23 10.11 -12.52
C ILE A 117 19.51 10.31 -13.35
N THR A 118 19.75 9.46 -14.35
CA THR A 118 20.89 9.56 -15.26
C THR A 118 20.66 10.54 -16.41
N THR A 119 19.41 10.78 -16.79
CA THR A 119 19.07 11.61 -17.97
C THR A 119 18.50 12.99 -17.60
N ASN A 120 17.92 13.12 -16.40
CA ASN A 120 17.36 14.38 -15.95
C ASN A 120 18.45 15.40 -15.57
N LYS A 121 18.56 16.47 -16.38
CA LYS A 121 19.61 17.48 -16.21
C LYS A 121 19.48 18.26 -14.89
N ASP A 122 18.26 18.50 -14.41
CA ASP A 122 18.04 19.26 -13.19
C ASP A 122 18.48 18.45 -11.97
N VAL A 123 18.10 17.17 -11.91
CA VAL A 123 18.56 16.22 -10.88
C VAL A 123 20.09 16.14 -10.88
N ILE A 124 20.72 15.94 -12.04
CA ILE A 124 22.19 15.85 -12.17
C ILE A 124 22.87 17.14 -11.70
N ASN A 125 22.35 18.32 -12.07
CA ASN A 125 22.91 19.60 -11.68
C ASN A 125 22.77 19.85 -10.17
N MET A 126 21.65 19.44 -9.57
CA MET A 126 21.46 19.51 -8.12
C MET A 126 22.41 18.57 -7.38
N MET A 127 22.59 17.33 -7.84
CA MET A 127 23.56 16.38 -7.27
C MET A 127 24.99 16.92 -7.33
N ARG A 128 25.42 17.45 -8.48
CA ARG A 128 26.75 18.08 -8.62
C ARG A 128 26.93 19.26 -7.67
N SER A 129 25.92 20.10 -7.55
CA SER A 129 25.95 21.26 -6.64
C SER A 129 25.96 20.86 -5.17
N ALA A 130 25.46 19.67 -4.85
CA ALA A 130 25.45 19.10 -3.50
C ALA A 130 26.66 18.19 -3.23
N ASP A 131 27.62 18.06 -4.16
CA ASP A 131 28.75 17.13 -4.01
C ASP A 131 28.27 15.69 -3.74
N VAL A 132 27.36 15.22 -4.61
CA VAL A 132 26.80 13.86 -4.64
C VAL A 132 27.22 13.16 -5.92
N ASP A 133 27.81 11.98 -5.77
CA ASP A 133 28.19 11.10 -6.87
C ASP A 133 26.98 10.28 -7.35
N LEU A 134 26.66 10.42 -8.63
CA LEU A 134 25.50 9.77 -9.26
C LEU A 134 25.61 8.23 -9.23
N ASP A 135 26.80 7.66 -9.44
CA ASP A 135 26.97 6.21 -9.47
C ASP A 135 26.83 5.60 -8.08
N ILE A 136 27.21 6.34 -7.03
CA ILE A 136 26.90 5.94 -5.65
C ILE A 136 25.40 5.96 -5.40
N VAL A 137 24.69 7.01 -5.84
CA VAL A 137 23.22 7.07 -5.69
C VAL A 137 22.54 5.90 -6.40
N LYS A 138 22.93 5.63 -7.66
CA LYS A 138 22.42 4.48 -8.43
C LYS A 138 22.64 3.17 -7.69
N MET A 139 23.82 2.96 -7.13
CA MET A 139 24.13 1.76 -6.35
C MET A 139 23.27 1.66 -5.09
N LEU A 140 23.08 2.75 -4.34
CA LEU A 140 22.23 2.77 -3.16
C LEU A 140 20.77 2.38 -3.50
N ILE A 141 20.23 2.92 -4.60
CA ILE A 141 18.90 2.56 -5.11
C ILE A 141 18.87 1.09 -5.53
N LEU A 142 19.84 0.60 -6.30
CA LEU A 142 19.91 -0.81 -6.68
C LEU A 142 19.94 -1.74 -5.47
N ARG A 143 20.59 -1.33 -4.37
CA ARG A 143 20.68 -2.13 -3.15
C ARG A 143 19.37 -2.16 -2.35
N THR A 144 18.39 -1.29 -2.61
CA THR A 144 17.05 -1.37 -1.99
C THR A 144 16.20 -2.51 -2.56
N THR A 145 16.57 -3.06 -3.73
CA THR A 145 15.93 -4.22 -4.35
C THR A 145 15.57 -5.30 -3.32
N HIS A 146 14.27 -5.61 -3.25
CA HIS A 146 13.73 -6.61 -2.33
C HIS A 146 12.83 -7.64 -3.04
N PRO A 147 12.97 -8.95 -2.75
CA PRO A 147 13.96 -9.55 -1.86
C PRO A 147 15.39 -9.52 -2.44
N TRP A 148 16.39 -9.35 -1.57
CA TRP A 148 17.82 -9.37 -1.95
C TRP A 148 18.32 -10.82 -2.12
N SER A 149 17.68 -11.58 -3.02
CA SER A 149 18.00 -12.98 -3.29
C SER A 149 17.69 -13.39 -4.73
N GLY A 150 18.20 -14.56 -5.14
CA GLY A 150 17.94 -15.14 -6.46
C GLY A 150 18.37 -14.26 -7.64
N SER A 151 17.67 -14.39 -8.76
CA SER A 151 17.98 -13.68 -10.00
C SER A 151 17.89 -12.16 -9.86
N THR A 152 16.98 -11.66 -9.03
CA THR A 152 16.81 -10.21 -8.82
C THR A 152 18.06 -9.60 -8.20
N ARG A 153 18.64 -10.28 -7.19
CA ARG A 153 19.93 -9.89 -6.61
C ARG A 153 21.05 -9.94 -7.65
N ASP A 154 21.12 -10.99 -8.46
CA ASP A 154 22.23 -11.17 -9.40
C ASP A 154 22.25 -10.08 -10.48
N VAL A 155 21.06 -9.67 -10.96
CA VAL A 155 20.88 -8.55 -11.89
C VAL A 155 21.27 -7.22 -11.22
N ALA A 156 20.79 -6.96 -10.00
CA ALA A 156 21.13 -5.74 -9.28
C ALA A 156 22.64 -5.68 -8.97
N GLN A 157 23.24 -6.78 -8.53
CA GLN A 157 24.67 -6.86 -8.20
C GLN A 157 25.55 -6.55 -9.41
N SER A 158 25.21 -7.06 -10.59
CA SER A 158 25.97 -6.79 -11.81
C SER A 158 26.01 -5.29 -12.13
N GLN A 159 24.88 -4.59 -11.96
CA GLN A 159 24.81 -3.13 -12.16
C GLN A 159 25.50 -2.33 -11.05
N ILE A 160 25.46 -2.84 -9.81
CA ILE A 160 26.20 -2.26 -8.69
C ILE A 160 27.70 -2.30 -8.98
N ASP A 161 28.21 -3.42 -9.51
CA ASP A 161 29.63 -3.58 -9.85
C ASP A 161 30.05 -2.56 -10.94
N GLU A 162 29.20 -2.33 -11.95
CA GLU A 162 29.40 -1.27 -12.95
C GLU A 162 29.43 0.13 -12.34
N CYS A 163 28.55 0.43 -11.38
CA CYS A 163 28.55 1.70 -10.66
C CYS A 163 29.85 1.87 -9.86
N PHE A 164 30.34 0.81 -9.21
CA PHE A 164 31.58 0.86 -8.46
C PHE A 164 32.81 1.14 -9.32
N GLU A 165 32.86 0.58 -10.53
CA GLU A 165 33.91 0.87 -11.50
C GLU A 165 33.77 2.26 -12.14
N SER A 166 32.58 2.84 -12.15
CA SER A 166 32.32 4.16 -12.75
C SER A 166 32.66 5.32 -11.80
N SER A 167 32.36 5.20 -10.51
CA SER A 167 32.65 6.23 -9.52
C SER A 167 34.15 6.31 -9.18
N ALA A 168 34.69 7.52 -9.15
CA ALA A 168 36.06 7.78 -8.72
C ALA A 168 36.30 7.47 -7.24
N ILE A 169 35.24 7.41 -6.41
CA ILE A 169 35.33 7.16 -4.97
C ILE A 169 35.52 5.67 -4.69
N THR A 170 34.91 4.80 -5.50
CA THR A 170 34.86 3.35 -5.27
C THR A 170 35.72 2.54 -6.22
N ARG A 171 36.10 3.09 -7.38
CA ARG A 171 36.94 2.40 -8.37
C ARG A 171 38.24 1.94 -7.71
N ASN A 172 38.56 0.65 -7.85
CA ASN A 172 39.73 0.02 -7.23
C ASN A 172 39.84 0.21 -5.70
N ASN A 173 38.72 0.45 -5.01
CA ASN A 173 38.69 0.66 -3.56
C ASN A 173 37.68 -0.26 -2.87
N PRO A 174 38.07 -1.52 -2.55
CA PRO A 174 37.18 -2.50 -1.95
C PRO A 174 36.59 -2.06 -0.60
N GLU A 175 37.33 -1.28 0.20
CA GLU A 175 36.84 -0.76 1.48
C GLU A 175 35.68 0.22 1.27
N ARG A 176 35.81 1.12 0.29
CA ARG A 176 34.72 2.04 -0.08
C ARG A 176 33.53 1.32 -0.69
N GLN A 177 33.77 0.32 -1.55
CA GLN A 177 32.69 -0.52 -2.10
C GLN A 177 31.91 -1.21 -0.98
N ALA A 178 32.59 -1.84 -0.03
CA ALA A 178 31.96 -2.50 1.12
C ALA A 178 31.21 -1.50 2.03
N HIS A 179 31.78 -0.31 2.26
CA HIS A 179 31.12 0.76 3.00
C HIS A 179 29.79 1.16 2.35
N TYR A 180 29.78 1.48 1.06
CA TYR A 180 28.56 1.90 0.38
C TYR A 180 27.55 0.74 0.22
N MET A 181 27.99 -0.51 0.05
CA MET A 181 27.10 -1.68 0.14
C MET A 181 26.38 -1.74 1.49
N ASN A 182 27.09 -1.45 2.58
CA ASN A 182 26.51 -1.40 3.91
C ASN A 182 25.52 -0.22 4.07
N LEU A 183 25.78 0.94 3.45
CA LEU A 183 24.84 2.06 3.40
C LEU A 183 23.59 1.74 2.56
N GLY A 184 23.73 1.02 1.46
CA GLY A 184 22.58 0.56 0.66
C GLY A 184 21.73 -0.44 1.43
N TRP A 185 22.36 -1.35 2.20
CA TRP A 185 21.64 -2.25 3.09
C TRP A 185 20.86 -1.48 4.17
N TYR A 186 21.48 -0.47 4.75
CA TYR A 186 20.83 0.45 5.68
C TYR A 186 19.59 1.12 5.06
N LEU A 187 19.72 1.70 3.87
CA LEU A 187 18.60 2.36 3.19
C LEU A 187 17.47 1.37 2.88
N SER A 188 17.80 0.16 2.41
CA SER A 188 16.81 -0.92 2.18
C SER A 188 16.01 -1.30 3.44
N VAL A 189 16.65 -1.26 4.62
CA VAL A 189 15.97 -1.54 5.89
C VAL A 189 15.15 -0.34 6.36
N VAL A 190 15.65 0.88 6.16
CA VAL A 190 14.90 2.11 6.47
C VAL A 190 13.59 2.17 5.69
N ASP A 191 13.66 1.97 4.37
CA ASP A 191 12.51 1.92 3.48
C ASP A 191 11.41 0.99 4.04
N ARG A 192 11.82 -0.25 4.33
CA ARG A 192 10.94 -1.29 4.89
C ARG A 192 10.37 -1.00 6.29
N ILE A 193 11.03 -0.18 7.11
CA ILE A 193 10.60 0.13 8.49
C ILE A 193 9.75 1.40 8.54
N CYS A 194 10.05 2.40 7.71
CA CYS A 194 9.63 3.78 7.92
C CYS A 194 8.12 3.95 8.07
N GLY A 195 7.34 3.39 7.14
CA GLY A 195 5.89 3.51 7.15
C GLY A 195 5.25 2.88 8.39
N TYR A 196 5.76 1.73 8.84
CA TYR A 196 5.26 1.05 10.03
C TYR A 196 5.69 1.71 11.34
N ALA A 197 6.70 2.59 11.33
CA ALA A 197 7.16 3.33 12.49
C ALA A 197 6.47 4.70 12.66
N LEU A 198 6.01 5.32 11.57
CA LEU A 198 5.47 6.68 11.58
C LEU A 198 4.01 6.78 12.09
N GLY A 199 3.24 5.70 12.05
CA GLY A 199 1.84 5.69 12.44
C GLY A 199 1.46 4.60 13.43
N ASP A 200 0.19 4.59 13.82
CA ASP A 200 -0.38 3.54 14.63
C ASP A 200 -0.72 2.29 13.78
N PHE A 201 -1.41 1.33 14.40
CA PHE A 201 -1.79 0.11 13.69
C PHE A 201 -2.80 0.34 12.56
N ALA A 202 -3.66 1.36 12.65
CA ALA A 202 -4.60 1.67 11.58
C ALA A 202 -3.83 2.12 10.33
N HIS A 203 -2.82 2.99 10.50
CA HIS A 203 -1.92 3.37 9.42
C HIS A 203 -1.15 2.16 8.86
N ALA A 204 -0.59 1.31 9.72
CA ALA A 204 0.12 0.10 9.30
C ALA A 204 -0.76 -0.85 8.46
N MET A 205 -2.04 -0.97 8.79
CA MET A 205 -3.01 -1.76 8.03
C MET A 205 -3.30 -1.15 6.65
N VAL A 206 -3.38 0.18 6.55
CA VAL A 206 -3.51 0.88 5.26
C VAL A 206 -2.32 0.57 4.37
N LEU A 207 -1.08 0.70 4.87
CA LEU A 207 0.13 0.39 4.12
C LEU A 207 0.18 -1.07 3.66
N ALA A 208 -0.24 -2.01 4.52
CA ALA A 208 -0.30 -3.43 4.15
C ALA A 208 -1.32 -3.70 3.03
N LYS A 209 -2.46 -2.99 3.04
CA LYS A 209 -3.46 -3.07 1.96
C LYS A 209 -2.95 -2.45 0.66
N MET A 210 -2.28 -1.31 0.71
CA MET A 210 -1.68 -0.67 -0.47
C MET A 210 -0.59 -1.56 -1.08
N ASN A 211 0.29 -2.16 -0.26
CA ASN A 211 1.29 -3.12 -0.73
C ASN A 211 0.66 -4.38 -1.33
N ALA A 212 -0.36 -4.93 -0.66
CA ALA A 212 -1.10 -6.07 -1.18
C ALA A 212 -1.75 -5.74 -2.54
N HIS A 213 -2.25 -4.52 -2.70
CA HIS A 213 -2.80 -4.04 -3.96
C HIS A 213 -1.72 -3.93 -5.05
N ALA A 214 -0.61 -3.25 -4.77
CA ALA A 214 0.54 -3.11 -5.67
C ALA A 214 1.05 -4.45 -6.21
N LEU A 215 0.99 -5.50 -5.37
CA LEU A 215 1.47 -6.84 -5.69
C LEU A 215 0.34 -7.80 -6.11
N ALA A 216 -0.89 -7.32 -6.30
CA ALA A 216 -2.09 -8.09 -6.65
C ALA A 216 -2.37 -9.30 -5.72
N TRP A 217 -2.13 -9.13 -4.43
CA TRP A 217 -2.41 -10.15 -3.42
C TRP A 217 -3.91 -10.28 -3.17
N HIS A 218 -4.38 -11.52 -3.03
CA HIS A 218 -5.72 -11.76 -2.52
C HIS A 218 -5.84 -11.25 -1.07
N PRO A 219 -6.96 -10.61 -0.66
CA PRO A 219 -7.13 -10.04 0.69
C PRO A 219 -6.84 -11.02 1.85
N SER A 220 -7.14 -12.31 1.68
CA SER A 220 -6.85 -13.35 2.68
C SER A 220 -5.36 -13.63 2.92
N LEU A 221 -4.47 -13.02 2.13
CA LEU A 221 -3.02 -13.18 2.26
C LEU A 221 -2.36 -11.99 2.95
N ILE A 222 -3.07 -10.86 3.13
CA ILE A 222 -2.51 -9.62 3.66
C ILE A 222 -1.82 -9.86 5.00
N VAL A 223 -2.58 -10.30 6.01
CA VAL A 223 -2.07 -10.52 7.36
C VAL A 223 -0.94 -11.57 7.38
N ARG A 224 -1.13 -12.70 6.69
CA ARG A 224 -0.11 -13.76 6.60
C ARG A 224 1.20 -13.26 6.02
N ARG A 225 1.15 -12.51 4.92
CA ARG A 225 2.34 -12.00 4.24
C ARG A 225 2.97 -10.84 5.01
N SER A 226 2.19 -9.99 5.67
CA SER A 226 2.69 -8.98 6.60
C SER A 226 3.45 -9.61 7.77
N VAL A 227 2.94 -10.71 8.36
CA VAL A 227 3.66 -11.45 9.41
C VAL A 227 4.98 -12.00 8.88
N ALA A 228 4.96 -12.70 7.73
CA ALA A 228 6.18 -13.24 7.12
C ALA A 228 7.21 -12.14 6.80
N TYR A 229 6.75 -10.97 6.36
CA TYR A 229 7.57 -9.79 6.12
C TYR A 229 8.27 -9.30 7.39
N PHE A 230 7.54 -9.17 8.51
CA PHE A 230 8.14 -8.75 9.77
C PHE A 230 9.08 -9.81 10.36
N GLU A 231 8.74 -11.09 10.22
CA GLU A 231 9.63 -12.18 10.65
C GLU A 231 10.93 -12.21 9.84
N ASP A 232 10.88 -12.00 8.53
CA ASP A 232 12.08 -11.89 7.69
C ASP A 232 12.97 -10.72 8.16
N LEU A 233 12.36 -9.55 8.37
CA LEU A 233 13.06 -8.36 8.82
C LEU A 233 13.68 -8.50 10.22
N LEU A 234 12.97 -9.14 11.16
CA LEU A 234 13.41 -9.30 12.55
C LEU A 234 14.40 -10.45 12.75
N ASN A 235 14.45 -11.42 11.83
CA ASN A 235 15.35 -12.57 11.92
C ASN A 235 16.55 -12.42 10.97
N ASN A 236 16.30 -12.39 9.66
CA ASN A 236 17.34 -12.42 8.64
C ASN A 236 18.08 -11.08 8.51
N GLU A 237 17.38 -9.97 8.75
CA GLU A 237 17.91 -8.61 8.66
C GLU A 237 18.11 -7.96 10.05
N SER A 238 18.07 -8.78 11.10
CA SER A 238 18.03 -8.39 12.52
C SER A 238 19.09 -7.36 12.91
N LYS A 239 20.34 -7.53 12.46
CA LYS A 239 21.44 -6.63 12.78
C LYS A 239 21.17 -5.19 12.32
N MET A 240 20.79 -5.02 11.06
CA MET A 240 20.54 -3.70 10.49
C MET A 240 19.21 -3.13 10.99
N CYS A 241 18.18 -3.98 11.12
CA CYS A 241 16.89 -3.62 11.71
C CYS A 241 17.05 -3.06 13.13
N GLN A 242 17.82 -3.73 13.99
CA GLN A 242 18.11 -3.26 15.34
C GLN A 242 18.86 -1.93 15.33
N ASN A 243 19.86 -1.76 14.45
CA ASN A 243 20.62 -0.52 14.35
C ASN A 243 19.74 0.67 13.94
N VAL A 244 18.88 0.49 12.93
CA VAL A 244 17.92 1.51 12.49
C VAL A 244 16.93 1.82 13.62
N LEU A 245 16.30 0.81 14.21
CA LEU A 245 15.33 1.03 15.29
C LEU A 245 15.97 1.71 16.50
N SER A 246 17.15 1.28 16.97
CA SER A 246 17.80 1.90 18.13
C SER A 246 18.18 3.36 17.91
N SER A 247 18.32 3.78 16.66
CA SER A 247 18.72 5.13 16.28
C SER A 247 17.54 6.12 16.17
N ILE A 248 16.29 5.64 16.07
CA ILE A 248 15.10 6.50 15.99
C ILE A 248 14.44 6.73 17.37
N PRO A 249 13.64 7.81 17.54
CA PRO A 249 12.91 8.10 18.77
C PRO A 249 12.09 6.91 19.31
N TYR A 250 11.94 6.87 20.64
CA TYR A 250 11.23 5.79 21.34
C TYR A 250 9.81 5.57 20.82
N GLU A 251 9.04 6.64 20.59
CA GLU A 251 7.65 6.50 20.11
C GLU A 251 7.57 5.86 18.71
N LEU A 252 8.50 6.16 17.80
CA LEU A 252 8.53 5.54 16.46
C LEU A 252 8.89 4.05 16.53
N ARG A 253 9.85 3.68 17.39
CA ARG A 253 10.14 2.27 17.68
C ARG A 253 8.94 1.54 18.23
N LYS A 254 8.25 2.15 19.19
CA LYS A 254 7.07 1.59 19.85
C LYS A 254 5.94 1.38 18.83
N ASN A 255 5.71 2.33 17.94
CA ASN A 255 4.76 2.20 16.83
C ASN A 255 5.07 0.99 15.95
N PHE A 256 6.33 0.85 15.52
CA PHE A 256 6.77 -0.30 14.72
C PHE A 256 6.48 -1.64 15.43
N PHE A 257 6.90 -1.79 16.69
CA PHE A 257 6.65 -3.04 17.42
C PHE A 257 5.16 -3.26 17.72
N ASN A 258 4.38 -2.21 17.97
CA ASN A 258 2.93 -2.32 18.11
C ASN A 258 2.27 -2.82 16.83
N ALA A 259 2.72 -2.36 15.65
CA ALA A 259 2.26 -2.85 14.37
C ALA A 259 2.58 -4.34 14.20
N VAL A 260 3.84 -4.75 14.45
CA VAL A 260 4.26 -6.16 14.42
C VAL A 260 3.37 -7.03 15.30
N LEU A 261 3.22 -6.67 16.58
CA LEU A 261 2.41 -7.43 17.54
C LEU A 261 0.93 -7.50 17.13
N SER A 262 0.39 -6.42 16.57
CA SER A 262 -1.01 -6.39 16.12
C SER A 262 -1.24 -7.29 14.91
N PHE A 263 -0.32 -7.32 13.94
CA PHE A 263 -0.39 -8.27 12.82
C PHE A 263 -0.26 -9.73 13.28
N MET A 264 0.63 -10.01 14.24
CA MET A 264 0.75 -11.34 14.85
C MET A 264 -0.57 -11.75 15.53
N HIS A 265 -1.18 -10.85 16.29
CA HIS A 265 -2.47 -11.09 16.94
C HIS A 265 -3.58 -11.36 15.92
N LEU A 266 -3.67 -10.57 14.85
CA LEU A 266 -4.61 -10.83 13.76
C LEU A 266 -4.35 -12.19 13.10
N ARG A 267 -3.08 -12.58 12.94
CA ARG A 267 -2.75 -13.88 12.35
C ARG A 267 -3.18 -15.03 13.24
N THR A 268 -3.00 -14.92 14.57
CA THR A 268 -3.55 -15.88 15.52
C THR A 268 -5.06 -15.97 15.40
N LYS A 269 -5.77 -14.83 15.34
CA LYS A 269 -7.22 -14.79 15.16
C LYS A 269 -7.67 -15.47 13.85
N GLU A 270 -6.98 -15.23 12.73
CA GLU A 270 -7.24 -15.91 11.45
C GLU A 270 -7.12 -17.44 11.57
N ILE A 271 -6.07 -17.92 12.25
CA ILE A 271 -5.85 -19.35 12.44
C ILE A 271 -6.95 -19.95 13.32
N SER A 272 -7.34 -19.27 14.40
CA SER A 272 -8.45 -19.70 15.26
C SER A 272 -9.77 -19.78 14.50
N ILE A 273 -10.15 -18.74 13.75
CA ILE A 273 -11.37 -18.74 12.92
C ILE A 273 -11.31 -19.87 11.89
N GLN A 274 -10.18 -20.06 11.21
CA GLN A 274 -10.01 -21.13 10.23
C GLN A 274 -10.17 -22.52 10.87
N ALA A 275 -9.64 -22.72 12.08
CA ALA A 275 -9.79 -23.98 12.81
C ALA A 275 -11.27 -24.21 13.19
N GLU A 276 -11.94 -23.22 13.76
CA GLU A 276 -13.36 -23.36 14.14
C GLU A 276 -14.26 -23.58 12.92
N TYR A 277 -13.98 -22.92 11.79
CA TYR A 277 -14.68 -23.18 10.52
C TYR A 277 -14.45 -24.61 10.02
N THR A 278 -13.20 -25.11 10.08
CA THR A 278 -12.84 -26.46 9.61
C THR A 278 -13.48 -27.56 10.47
N TYR A 279 -13.69 -27.28 11.76
CA TYR A 279 -14.34 -28.20 12.70
C TYR A 279 -15.88 -28.08 12.70
N ASP A 280 -16.46 -27.34 11.74
CA ASP A 280 -17.90 -27.03 11.65
C ASP A 280 -18.49 -26.33 12.88
N ASN A 281 -17.64 -25.72 13.72
CA ASN A 281 -18.04 -24.95 14.90
C ASN A 281 -18.50 -23.53 14.53
N LEU A 282 -18.07 -23.03 13.36
CA LEU A 282 -18.57 -21.79 12.77
C LEU A 282 -19.23 -22.06 11.42
N ARG A 283 -20.37 -21.41 11.17
CA ARG A 283 -21.05 -21.47 9.87
C ARG A 283 -21.31 -20.07 9.34
N PHE A 284 -21.24 -19.92 8.02
CA PHE A 284 -21.64 -18.69 7.36
C PHE A 284 -23.03 -18.81 6.80
N VAL A 285 -23.88 -17.81 7.08
CA VAL A 285 -25.27 -17.76 6.67
C VAL A 285 -25.52 -16.48 5.89
N PRO A 286 -25.56 -16.52 4.54
CA PRO A 286 -25.88 -15.35 3.74
C PRO A 286 -27.36 -15.01 3.94
N THR A 287 -27.66 -13.73 4.22
CA THR A 287 -29.00 -13.29 4.65
C THR A 287 -29.44 -12.07 3.85
N ILE A 288 -30.65 -12.13 3.27
CA ILE A 288 -31.32 -10.95 2.68
C ILE A 288 -31.91 -10.13 3.83
N GLU A 289 -31.60 -8.84 3.87
CA GLU A 289 -32.02 -7.97 4.98
C GLU A 289 -33.28 -7.18 4.64
N THR A 290 -34.18 -7.07 5.62
CA THR A 290 -35.47 -6.38 5.45
C THR A 290 -35.31 -4.87 5.52
N MET A 291 -36.25 -4.13 4.92
CA MET A 291 -36.27 -2.66 5.02
C MET A 291 -36.38 -2.16 6.46
N GLU A 292 -37.05 -2.90 7.33
CA GLU A 292 -37.12 -2.59 8.77
C GLU A 292 -35.72 -2.56 9.39
N LYS A 293 -34.91 -3.61 9.18
CA LYS A 293 -33.52 -3.65 9.66
C LYS A 293 -32.64 -2.59 9.00
N ARG A 294 -32.83 -2.35 7.70
CA ARG A 294 -32.06 -1.35 6.96
C ARG A 294 -32.30 0.10 7.43
N ASN A 295 -33.38 0.34 8.17
CA ASN A 295 -33.68 1.63 8.81
C ASN A 295 -33.19 1.72 10.26
N ASN A 296 -32.67 0.63 10.84
CA ASN A 296 -32.13 0.61 12.19
C ASN A 296 -30.69 1.20 12.20
N SER A 297 -30.40 2.10 13.14
CA SER A 297 -29.10 2.76 13.27
C SER A 297 -27.96 1.76 13.52
N ASP A 298 -28.13 0.87 14.49
CA ASP A 298 -27.08 -0.08 14.91
C ASP A 298 -26.68 -1.02 13.76
N PHE A 299 -27.66 -1.40 12.94
CA PHE A 299 -27.41 -2.16 11.73
C PHE A 299 -26.55 -1.37 10.73
N ILE A 300 -26.89 -0.10 10.47
CA ILE A 300 -26.15 0.78 9.56
C ILE A 300 -24.73 1.02 10.08
N ASP A 301 -24.59 1.31 11.37
CA ASP A 301 -23.30 1.55 12.03
C ASP A 301 -22.40 0.30 11.91
N THR A 302 -22.96 -0.89 12.13
CA THR A 302 -22.23 -2.16 11.93
C THR A 302 -21.75 -2.33 10.49
N LEU A 303 -22.58 -1.98 9.49
CA LEU A 303 -22.16 -2.05 8.09
C LEU A 303 -21.12 -0.98 7.76
N ALA A 304 -21.22 0.22 8.33
CA ALA A 304 -20.28 1.31 8.14
C ALA A 304 -18.90 0.97 8.70
N GLU A 305 -18.84 0.31 9.86
CA GLU A 305 -17.57 -0.21 10.42
C GLU A 305 -16.89 -1.20 9.46
N ILE A 306 -17.65 -2.14 8.90
CA ILE A 306 -17.13 -3.13 7.95
C ILE A 306 -16.73 -2.46 6.62
N PHE A 307 -17.51 -1.47 6.18
CA PHE A 307 -17.23 -0.69 4.98
C PHE A 307 -15.92 0.11 5.13
N ALA A 308 -15.69 0.71 6.31
CA ALA A 308 -14.46 1.44 6.61
C ALA A 308 -13.21 0.54 6.60
N GLU A 309 -13.36 -0.79 6.73
CA GLU A 309 -12.24 -1.73 6.54
C GLU A 309 -11.83 -1.89 5.07
N LEU A 310 -12.64 -1.48 4.09
CA LEU A 310 -12.22 -1.51 2.69
C LEU A 310 -11.13 -0.46 2.41
N PRO A 311 -10.20 -0.73 1.47
CA PRO A 311 -9.40 0.31 0.85
C PRO A 311 -10.24 1.50 0.36
N GLN A 312 -9.74 2.73 0.51
CA GLN A 312 -10.48 3.93 0.10
C GLN A 312 -11.02 3.90 -1.34
N PRO A 313 -10.27 3.44 -2.38
CA PRO A 313 -10.82 3.37 -3.74
C PRO A 313 -11.96 2.36 -3.91
N LEU A 314 -12.16 1.47 -2.94
CA LEU A 314 -13.27 0.52 -2.92
C LEU A 314 -14.48 1.01 -2.12
N GLN A 315 -14.35 2.13 -1.42
CA GLN A 315 -15.42 2.74 -0.67
C GLN A 315 -16.25 3.63 -1.61
N PHE A 316 -17.24 3.04 -2.28
CA PHE A 316 -18.12 3.77 -3.19
C PHE A 316 -19.11 4.66 -2.43
N SER A 317 -19.11 5.96 -2.77
CA SER A 317 -20.01 6.98 -2.22
C SER A 317 -20.08 6.98 -0.67
N PRO A 318 -18.92 7.15 0.02
CA PRO A 318 -18.84 7.04 1.48
C PRO A 318 -19.77 8.04 2.19
N ASP A 319 -19.86 9.27 1.66
CA ASP A 319 -20.70 10.34 2.22
C ASP A 319 -22.20 10.03 2.14
N SER A 320 -22.61 9.15 1.22
CA SER A 320 -24.00 8.73 1.03
C SER A 320 -24.25 7.27 1.41
N PHE A 321 -23.32 6.64 2.16
CA PHE A 321 -23.39 5.22 2.48
C PHE A 321 -24.69 4.87 3.22
N GLU A 322 -25.01 5.62 4.29
CA GLU A 322 -26.22 5.43 5.09
C GLU A 322 -27.50 5.54 4.25
N GLN A 323 -27.60 6.55 3.38
CA GLN A 323 -28.75 6.75 2.50
C GLN A 323 -28.90 5.57 1.53
N SER A 324 -27.80 5.09 0.97
CA SER A 324 -27.82 3.93 0.05
C SER A 324 -28.18 2.62 0.78
N VAL A 325 -27.82 2.46 2.05
CA VAL A 325 -28.31 1.32 2.86
C VAL A 325 -29.82 1.38 3.05
N ARG A 326 -30.43 2.56 3.07
CA ARG A 326 -31.90 2.73 3.19
C ARG A 326 -32.67 2.68 1.86
N ASP A 327 -31.99 2.63 0.73
CA ASP A 327 -32.63 2.71 -0.59
C ASP A 327 -33.25 1.37 -1.04
N PRO A 328 -34.57 1.28 -1.29
CA PRO A 328 -35.22 0.05 -1.72
C PRO A 328 -34.76 -0.49 -3.09
N GLU A 329 -34.16 0.35 -3.93
CA GLU A 329 -33.57 -0.08 -5.22
C GLU A 329 -32.24 -0.81 -5.04
N ILE A 330 -31.54 -0.56 -3.92
CA ILE A 330 -30.30 -1.25 -3.57
C ILE A 330 -30.59 -2.68 -3.12
N ILE A 331 -29.89 -3.61 -3.75
CA ILE A 331 -29.74 -5.00 -3.30
C ILE A 331 -28.71 -5.02 -2.18
N LEU A 332 -29.10 -5.55 -1.03
CA LEU A 332 -28.23 -5.68 0.13
C LEU A 332 -28.44 -7.05 0.77
N ASN A 333 -27.36 -7.82 0.89
CA ASN A 333 -27.33 -9.03 1.69
C ASN A 333 -26.08 -9.09 2.55
N THR A 334 -26.21 -9.67 3.74
CA THR A 334 -25.12 -9.83 4.69
C THR A 334 -24.60 -11.25 4.69
N LEU A 335 -23.40 -11.45 5.25
CA LEU A 335 -22.90 -12.73 5.72
C LEU A 335 -22.96 -12.73 7.24
N ARG A 336 -23.66 -13.69 7.83
CA ARG A 336 -23.80 -13.79 9.28
C ARG A 336 -23.14 -15.03 9.84
N LEU A 337 -22.68 -14.92 11.09
CA LEU A 337 -22.09 -16.03 11.82
C LEU A 337 -23.18 -16.92 12.44
N ASN A 338 -23.09 -18.23 12.20
CA ASN A 338 -23.90 -19.33 12.71
C ASN A 338 -25.38 -19.35 12.31
N ASP A 339 -26.09 -18.22 12.33
CA ASP A 339 -27.48 -18.12 11.93
C ASP A 339 -27.84 -16.73 11.33
N CYS A 340 -29.04 -16.59 10.78
CA CYS A 340 -29.50 -15.36 10.09
C CYS A 340 -29.76 -14.15 11.01
N ARG A 341 -29.57 -14.29 12.31
CA ARG A 341 -29.62 -13.22 13.32
C ARG A 341 -28.28 -13.03 14.03
N GLY A 342 -27.27 -13.86 13.73
CA GLY A 342 -25.93 -13.75 14.30
C GLY A 342 -25.16 -12.52 13.84
N GLU A 343 -23.93 -12.40 14.33
CA GLU A 343 -23.02 -11.30 14.03
C GLU A 343 -22.83 -11.11 12.52
N ILE A 344 -22.87 -9.86 12.06
CA ILE A 344 -22.60 -9.51 10.66
C ILE A 344 -21.10 -9.51 10.44
N LEU A 345 -20.63 -10.38 9.57
CA LEU A 345 -19.23 -10.50 9.20
C LEU A 345 -18.89 -9.68 7.95
N GLY A 346 -19.86 -9.49 7.06
CA GLY A 346 -19.66 -8.84 5.77
C GLY A 346 -20.98 -8.59 5.06
N PHE A 347 -20.90 -7.89 3.93
CA PHE A 347 -22.05 -7.65 3.08
C PHE A 347 -21.68 -7.53 1.59
N ALA A 348 -22.67 -7.80 0.74
CA ALA A 348 -22.69 -7.41 -0.67
C ALA A 348 -23.78 -6.35 -0.85
N LYS A 349 -23.42 -5.27 -1.53
CA LYS A 349 -24.30 -4.12 -1.78
C LYS A 349 -24.16 -3.68 -3.23
N GLY A 350 -25.24 -3.19 -3.81
CA GLY A 350 -25.22 -2.74 -5.20
C GLY A 350 -26.61 -2.41 -5.72
N GLY A 351 -26.69 -1.68 -6.83
CA GLY A 351 -27.95 -1.22 -7.40
C GLY A 351 -27.85 -0.96 -8.89
N PRO A 352 -28.86 -0.30 -9.49
CA PRO A 352 -28.82 0.13 -10.88
C PRO A 352 -27.51 0.86 -11.20
N LEU A 353 -26.88 0.52 -12.32
CA LEU A 353 -25.61 1.12 -12.76
C LEU A 353 -25.71 2.66 -12.86
N GLU A 354 -26.88 3.18 -13.22
CA GLU A 354 -27.14 4.61 -13.38
C GLU A 354 -27.02 5.40 -12.06
N ASN A 355 -27.06 4.73 -10.91
CA ASN A 355 -26.90 5.38 -9.60
C ASN A 355 -25.43 5.66 -9.23
N TYR A 356 -24.47 5.22 -10.06
CA TYR A 356 -23.05 5.33 -9.77
C TYR A 356 -22.36 6.33 -10.71
N ASN A 357 -21.60 7.26 -10.13
CA ASN A 357 -20.69 8.11 -10.88
C ASN A 357 -19.35 7.39 -11.04
N LEU A 358 -19.13 6.85 -12.23
CA LEU A 358 -17.95 6.06 -12.55
C LEU A 358 -16.88 6.91 -13.24
N ASP A 359 -15.64 6.42 -13.23
CA ASP A 359 -14.54 7.05 -13.97
C ASP A 359 -14.93 7.28 -15.45
N PRO A 360 -14.72 8.48 -16.01
CA PRO A 360 -15.11 8.80 -17.40
C PRO A 360 -14.49 7.89 -18.47
N ARG A 361 -13.40 7.18 -18.15
CA ARG A 361 -12.77 6.18 -19.04
C ARG A 361 -13.62 4.92 -19.18
N ILE A 362 -14.59 4.70 -18.31
CA ILE A 362 -15.50 3.54 -18.35
C ILE A 362 -16.63 3.83 -19.34
N ASN A 363 -16.50 3.26 -20.54
CA ASN A 363 -17.54 3.31 -21.56
C ASN A 363 -18.35 2.00 -21.58
N ASP A 364 -19.22 1.81 -20.58
CA ASP A 364 -20.13 0.65 -20.56
C ASP A 364 -21.32 0.89 -21.51
N VAL A 365 -21.40 0.11 -22.59
CA VAL A 365 -22.48 0.18 -23.59
C VAL A 365 -23.89 -0.07 -23.03
N ASN A 366 -24.01 -0.60 -21.80
CA ASN A 366 -25.28 -0.80 -21.13
C ASN A 366 -25.66 0.33 -20.15
N TYR A 367 -24.80 1.34 -19.99
CA TYR A 367 -25.13 2.52 -19.20
C TYR A 367 -26.37 3.22 -19.75
N ALA A 368 -27.27 3.67 -18.86
CA ALA A 368 -28.57 4.29 -19.17
C ALA A 368 -29.61 3.38 -19.85
N LEU A 369 -29.34 2.07 -19.98
CA LEU A 369 -30.33 1.11 -20.46
C LEU A 369 -31.17 0.49 -19.34
N HIS A 370 -30.88 0.81 -18.06
CA HIS A 370 -31.58 0.32 -16.88
C HIS A 370 -31.66 -1.21 -16.81
N ASN A 371 -30.68 -1.90 -17.40
CA ASN A 371 -30.62 -3.35 -17.53
C ASN A 371 -29.41 -3.96 -16.79
N THR A 372 -28.60 -3.13 -16.14
CA THR A 372 -27.33 -3.52 -15.52
C THR A 372 -27.31 -3.16 -14.05
N VAL A 373 -26.96 -4.13 -13.21
CA VAL A 373 -26.68 -3.90 -11.78
C VAL A 373 -25.19 -3.71 -11.57
N PHE A 374 -24.80 -2.70 -10.79
CA PHE A 374 -23.45 -2.55 -10.28
C PHE A 374 -23.33 -3.24 -8.92
N LEU A 375 -22.42 -4.20 -8.80
CA LEU A 375 -22.02 -4.79 -7.51
C LEU A 375 -20.83 -4.02 -6.97
N GLU A 376 -20.99 -3.35 -5.83
CA GLU A 376 -19.89 -2.73 -5.11
C GLU A 376 -18.90 -3.81 -4.61
N PRO A 377 -17.64 -3.43 -4.34
CA PRO A 377 -16.66 -4.33 -3.74
C PRO A 377 -17.22 -5.02 -2.49
N LEU A 378 -17.03 -6.33 -2.40
CA LEU A 378 -17.51 -7.10 -1.26
C LEU A 378 -16.78 -6.64 0.01
N ALA A 379 -17.54 -6.33 1.05
CA ALA A 379 -16.98 -5.94 2.34
C ALA A 379 -17.06 -7.12 3.31
N LEU A 380 -15.94 -7.41 4.00
CA LEU A 380 -15.86 -8.50 4.96
C LEU A 380 -14.81 -8.15 6.03
N ARG A 381 -15.15 -8.37 7.29
CA ARG A 381 -14.28 -8.18 8.44
C ARG A 381 -12.97 -8.94 8.27
N MET A 382 -11.87 -8.29 8.65
CA MET A 382 -10.56 -8.91 8.68
C MET A 382 -10.59 -10.20 9.52
N GLY A 383 -9.91 -11.24 9.05
CA GLY A 383 -9.90 -12.55 9.69
C GLY A 383 -10.82 -13.60 9.05
N TYR A 384 -11.86 -13.17 8.32
CA TYR A 384 -12.84 -14.08 7.68
C TYR A 384 -12.60 -14.28 6.18
N TRP A 385 -11.67 -13.53 5.58
CA TRP A 385 -11.29 -13.66 4.18
C TRP A 385 -10.70 -15.05 3.87
N GLY A 386 -11.02 -15.58 2.68
CA GLY A 386 -10.49 -16.88 2.22
C GLY A 386 -11.29 -18.10 2.65
N LEU A 387 -12.37 -17.93 3.44
CA LEU A 387 -13.24 -19.01 3.91
C LEU A 387 -14.54 -19.17 3.09
N GLY A 388 -14.55 -18.69 1.84
CA GLY A 388 -15.69 -18.83 0.92
C GLY A 388 -16.88 -17.88 1.17
N GLY A 389 -16.86 -17.07 2.23
CA GLY A 389 -17.93 -16.11 2.56
C GLY A 389 -18.27 -15.13 1.43
N GLY A 390 -17.25 -14.55 0.78
CA GLY A 390 -17.45 -13.65 -0.36
C GLY A 390 -18.17 -14.30 -1.55
N LYS A 391 -17.89 -15.58 -1.82
CA LYS A 391 -18.59 -16.35 -2.87
C LYS A 391 -20.07 -16.50 -2.54
N GLN A 392 -20.41 -16.79 -1.28
CA GLN A 392 -21.80 -16.95 -0.83
C GLN A 392 -22.57 -15.63 -0.92
N MET A 393 -21.97 -14.52 -0.48
CA MET A 393 -22.59 -13.19 -0.58
C MET A 393 -22.83 -12.80 -2.04
N ARG A 394 -21.82 -12.96 -2.91
CA ARG A 394 -21.96 -12.65 -4.35
C ARG A 394 -23.03 -13.51 -5.01
N HIS A 395 -23.11 -14.81 -4.67
CA HIS A 395 -24.11 -15.70 -5.25
C HIS A 395 -25.53 -15.25 -4.89
N LEU A 396 -25.80 -14.93 -3.62
CA LEU A 396 -27.09 -14.42 -3.18
C LEU A 396 -27.42 -13.06 -3.81
N PHE A 397 -26.43 -12.19 -3.98
CA PHE A 397 -26.59 -10.93 -4.69
C PHE A 397 -27.01 -11.15 -6.16
N VAL A 398 -26.32 -12.05 -6.87
CA VAL A 398 -26.63 -12.41 -8.26
C VAL A 398 -28.06 -12.96 -8.40
N MET A 399 -28.49 -13.83 -7.49
CA MET A 399 -29.88 -14.34 -7.48
C MET A 399 -30.92 -13.23 -7.30
N GLN A 400 -30.66 -12.26 -6.42
CA GLN A 400 -31.54 -11.10 -6.24
C GLN A 400 -31.55 -10.20 -7.48
N ALA A 401 -30.39 -10.00 -8.13
CA ALA A 401 -30.31 -9.21 -9.36
C ALA A 401 -31.12 -9.83 -10.50
N HIS A 402 -31.05 -11.16 -10.66
CA HIS A 402 -31.93 -11.90 -11.58
C HIS A 402 -33.40 -11.71 -11.27
N THR A 403 -33.78 -11.76 -9.98
CA THR A 403 -35.17 -11.59 -9.55
C THR A 403 -35.69 -10.18 -9.83
N LYS A 404 -34.81 -9.18 -9.81
CA LYS A 404 -35.07 -7.79 -10.23
C LYS A 404 -34.94 -7.58 -11.75
N MET A 405 -34.84 -8.64 -12.54
CA MET A 405 -34.82 -8.62 -14.01
C MET A 405 -33.63 -7.88 -14.65
N PHE A 406 -32.52 -7.70 -13.93
CA PHE A 406 -31.28 -7.23 -14.53
C PHE A 406 -30.73 -8.26 -15.51
N LYS A 407 -30.18 -7.80 -16.64
CA LYS A 407 -29.59 -8.64 -17.69
C LYS A 407 -28.08 -8.78 -17.55
N PHE A 408 -27.44 -7.79 -16.92
CA PHE A 408 -26.01 -7.73 -16.74
C PHE A 408 -25.66 -7.38 -15.30
N LEU A 409 -24.50 -7.86 -14.85
CA LEU A 409 -23.84 -7.40 -13.64
C LEU A 409 -22.49 -6.83 -14.01
N THR A 410 -22.16 -5.70 -13.42
CA THR A 410 -20.87 -5.05 -13.59
C THR A 410 -20.27 -4.68 -12.23
N SER A 411 -18.94 -4.58 -12.14
CA SER A 411 -18.22 -4.37 -10.88
C SER A 411 -16.73 -4.12 -11.15
N PHE A 412 -15.97 -3.79 -10.11
CA PHE A 412 -14.51 -3.76 -10.13
C PHE A 412 -13.93 -5.02 -9.48
N ALA A 413 -12.84 -5.53 -10.02
CA ALA A 413 -12.07 -6.60 -9.41
C ALA A 413 -10.61 -6.57 -9.91
N LEU A 414 -9.70 -7.23 -9.19
CA LEU A 414 -8.32 -7.36 -9.66
C LEU A 414 -8.31 -8.10 -11.01
N ARG A 415 -7.43 -7.68 -11.93
CA ARG A 415 -7.32 -8.24 -13.28
C ARG A 415 -7.28 -9.77 -13.30
N ASP A 416 -6.52 -10.39 -12.38
CA ASP A 416 -6.39 -11.85 -12.29
C ASP A 416 -7.68 -12.53 -11.82
N VAL A 417 -8.46 -11.85 -10.96
CA VAL A 417 -9.78 -12.32 -10.54
C VAL A 417 -10.73 -12.30 -11.73
N ILE A 418 -10.73 -11.24 -12.54
CA ILE A 418 -11.57 -11.14 -13.74
C ILE A 418 -11.14 -12.20 -14.76
N GLN A 419 -9.84 -12.38 -14.97
CA GLN A 419 -9.30 -13.39 -15.89
C GLN A 419 -9.79 -14.79 -15.52
N SER A 420 -9.82 -15.13 -14.22
CA SER A 420 -10.36 -16.41 -13.73
C SER A 420 -11.87 -16.59 -13.98
N ARG A 421 -12.60 -15.48 -14.21
CA ARG A 421 -14.05 -15.46 -14.48
C ARG A 421 -14.38 -15.43 -15.96
N VAL A 422 -13.43 -15.11 -16.85
CA VAL A 422 -13.64 -15.13 -18.31
C VAL A 422 -14.19 -16.49 -18.74
N ASP A 423 -13.56 -17.58 -18.31
CA ASP A 423 -13.98 -18.92 -18.74
C ASP A 423 -15.24 -19.44 -18.03
N ARG A 424 -15.49 -18.97 -16.80
CA ARG A 424 -16.56 -19.50 -15.92
C ARG A 424 -17.87 -18.72 -16.00
N GLU A 425 -17.77 -17.40 -16.08
CA GLU A 425 -18.89 -16.45 -16.03
C GLU A 425 -18.98 -15.63 -17.33
N LYS A 426 -18.12 -15.91 -18.33
CA LYS A 426 -18.02 -15.13 -19.58
C LYS A 426 -17.82 -13.64 -19.28
N ALA A 427 -16.95 -13.35 -18.32
CA ALA A 427 -16.61 -11.98 -17.94
C ALA A 427 -15.89 -11.25 -19.09
N GLU A 428 -16.28 -10.01 -19.31
CA GLU A 428 -15.70 -9.10 -20.29
C GLU A 428 -15.01 -7.95 -19.56
N PHE A 429 -13.77 -7.64 -19.92
CA PHE A 429 -13.11 -6.41 -19.49
C PHE A 429 -13.72 -5.23 -20.27
N VAL A 430 -14.34 -4.28 -19.58
CA VAL A 430 -14.88 -3.06 -20.21
C VAL A 430 -13.83 -1.94 -20.17
N ALA A 431 -13.14 -1.80 -19.04
CA ALA A 431 -12.05 -0.84 -18.89
C ALA A 431 -10.93 -1.44 -18.02
N LYS A 432 -9.68 -1.22 -18.44
CA LYS A 432 -8.49 -1.63 -17.69
C LYS A 432 -7.78 -0.40 -17.13
N PHE A 433 -7.35 -0.51 -15.88
CA PHE A 433 -6.67 0.56 -15.17
C PHE A 433 -5.27 0.09 -14.79
N ASP A 434 -4.27 0.85 -15.17
CA ASP A 434 -2.88 0.65 -14.76
C ASP A 434 -2.43 1.93 -14.05
N PRO A 435 -1.58 1.82 -13.01
CA PRO A 435 -0.92 0.61 -12.54
C PRO A 435 -1.76 -0.31 -11.61
N GLU A 436 -2.95 0.10 -11.19
CA GLU A 436 -3.71 -0.54 -10.10
C GLU A 436 -4.22 -1.95 -10.45
N ARG A 437 -4.47 -2.21 -11.73
CA ARG A 437 -5.08 -3.46 -12.23
C ARG A 437 -6.43 -3.77 -11.57
N TRP A 438 -7.10 -2.76 -11.02
CA TRP A 438 -8.49 -2.81 -10.62
C TRP A 438 -9.39 -2.51 -11.80
N ASP A 439 -9.58 -3.53 -12.61
CA ASP A 439 -10.30 -3.37 -13.86
C ASP A 439 -11.82 -3.42 -13.62
N TYR A 440 -12.54 -2.73 -14.49
CA TYR A 440 -13.99 -2.79 -14.55
C TYR A 440 -14.41 -3.89 -15.52
N TYR A 441 -15.29 -4.79 -15.05
CA TYR A 441 -15.74 -5.94 -15.83
C TYR A 441 -17.25 -6.09 -15.80
N ARG A 442 -17.78 -6.73 -16.84
CA ARG A 442 -19.20 -7.07 -16.97
C ARG A 442 -19.39 -8.55 -17.18
N ILE A 443 -20.47 -9.11 -16.64
CA ILE A 443 -20.97 -10.45 -16.95
C ILE A 443 -22.43 -10.35 -17.38
N LYS A 444 -22.87 -11.34 -18.15
CA LYS A 444 -24.30 -11.57 -18.37
C LYS A 444 -24.84 -12.36 -17.19
N LEU A 445 -25.99 -11.93 -16.65
CA LEU A 445 -26.74 -12.66 -15.64
C LEU A 445 -27.47 -13.83 -16.32
#